data_AF-A0A3A9JJD5-F1
#
_entry.id   AF-A0A3A9JJD5-F1
#
_cell.length_a   1.000
_cell.length_b   1.000
_cell.length_c   1.000
_cell.angle_alpha   90.00
_cell.angle_beta   90.00
_cell.angle_gamma   90.00
#
_symmetry.space_group_name_H-M   'P 1'
#
loop_
_entity.id
_entity.type
_entity.pdbx_description
1 polymer ?
#
loop_
_entity_poly.entity_id
_entity_poly.type
_entity_poly.pdbx_seq_one_letter_code
_entity_poly.pdbx_strand_id
1 'polypeptide(L)'
;MSRSSRRQPSAPASRGAAIDPRKAALSRIAELIARGYDASRLRREAEAVIASLSGTMDSNELRDVLDEVREQLEAGVEAAEEQASEIDSDDKVSTRNVQRMVGAMTAARDAFGRAASAL
;
A
#
# COMPACT_ATOMS: atom_id res chain seq x y z
N MET A 1 0.79 -60.83 -10.66
CA MET A 1 0.21 -59.52 -10.98
C MET A 1 -0.66 -59.08 -9.81
N SER A 2 -0.19 -58.19 -8.93
CA SER A 2 -1.02 -57.60 -7.87
C SER A 2 -0.69 -56.12 -7.77
N ARG A 3 -1.63 -55.27 -8.20
CA ARG A 3 -1.45 -53.82 -8.29
C ARG A 3 -1.63 -53.18 -6.92
N SER A 4 -0.66 -52.32 -6.61
CA SER A 4 -0.63 -51.23 -5.64
C SER A 4 -1.99 -50.77 -5.12
N SER A 5 -2.19 -50.84 -3.80
CA SER A 5 -3.12 -49.98 -3.08
C SER A 5 -2.32 -48.89 -2.38
N ARG A 6 -2.02 -47.82 -3.12
CA ARG A 6 -1.35 -46.64 -2.59
C ARG A 6 -2.44 -45.73 -1.99
N ARG A 7 -2.66 -45.85 -0.68
CA ARG A 7 -3.42 -44.84 0.07
C ARG A 7 -2.70 -43.50 -0.08
N GLN A 8 -3.30 -42.58 -0.83
CA GLN A 8 -2.90 -41.18 -0.82
C GLN A 8 -3.25 -40.60 0.55
N PRO A 9 -2.32 -39.99 1.29
CA PRO A 9 -2.69 -39.10 2.37
C PRO A 9 -3.24 -37.80 1.77
N SER A 10 -4.43 -37.43 2.23
CA SER A 10 -5.12 -36.19 1.90
C SER A 10 -4.20 -34.98 2.09
N ALA A 11 -4.09 -34.14 1.06
CA ALA A 11 -3.45 -32.83 1.19
C ALA A 11 -4.21 -31.99 2.23
N PRO A 12 -3.54 -31.29 3.15
CA PRO A 12 -4.20 -30.26 3.92
C PRO A 12 -4.57 -29.11 2.99
N ALA A 13 -5.85 -28.73 3.02
CA ALA A 13 -6.34 -27.54 2.36
C ALA A 13 -5.46 -26.34 2.73
N SER A 14 -4.76 -25.76 1.76
CA SER A 14 -4.13 -24.45 1.89
C SER A 14 -5.25 -23.41 2.00
N ARG A 15 -5.78 -23.22 3.22
CA ARG A 15 -6.42 -21.97 3.60
C ARG A 15 -5.35 -20.91 3.43
N GLY A 16 -5.41 -20.18 2.31
CA GLY A 16 -4.53 -19.05 2.06
C GLY A 16 -4.52 -18.16 3.29
N ALA A 17 -3.33 -17.87 3.81
CA ALA A 17 -3.18 -16.94 4.92
C ALA A 17 -3.94 -15.67 4.56
N ALA A 18 -4.90 -15.27 5.40
CA ALA A 18 -5.59 -14.00 5.24
C ALA A 18 -4.51 -12.92 5.12
N ILE A 19 -4.46 -12.24 3.98
CA ILE A 19 -3.45 -11.21 3.73
C ILE A 19 -3.76 -10.06 4.68
N ASP A 20 -2.79 -9.66 5.50
CA ASP A 20 -2.92 -8.51 6.40
C ASP A 20 -3.41 -7.29 5.59
N PRO A 21 -4.56 -6.68 5.95
CA PRO A 21 -5.16 -5.58 5.19
C PRO A 21 -4.23 -4.38 5.05
N ARG A 22 -3.38 -4.12 6.06
CA ARG A 22 -2.38 -3.04 6.02
C ARG A 22 -1.31 -3.32 4.97
N LYS A 23 -0.79 -4.55 4.98
CA LYS A 23 0.22 -4.98 4.01
C LYS A 23 -0.36 -4.96 2.59
N ALA A 24 -1.62 -5.35 2.42
CA ALA A 24 -2.30 -5.29 1.14
C ALA A 24 -2.44 -3.83 0.65
N ALA A 25 -2.87 -2.92 1.52
CA ALA A 25 -2.98 -1.49 1.20
C ALA A 25 -1.63 -0.88 0.81
N LEU A 26 -0.60 -1.06 1.64
CA LEU A 26 0.75 -0.55 1.37
C LEU A 26 1.34 -1.13 0.08
N SER A 27 1.18 -2.44 -0.15
CA SER A 27 1.67 -3.09 -1.37
C SER A 27 0.97 -2.53 -2.62
N ARG A 28 -0.34 -2.27 -2.52
CA ARG A 28 -1.12 -1.68 -3.62
C ARG A 28 -0.64 -0.25 -3.91
N ILE A 29 -0.46 0.58 -2.89
CA ILE A 29 0.05 1.95 -3.06
C ILE A 29 1.46 1.95 -3.66
N ALA A 30 2.36 1.11 -3.16
CA ALA A 30 3.73 0.99 -3.68
C ALA A 30 3.75 0.57 -5.16
N GLU A 31 2.90 -0.37 -5.57
CA GLU A 31 2.77 -0.81 -6.96
C GLU A 31 2.35 0.34 -7.88
N LEU A 32 1.42 1.19 -7.44
CA LEU A 32 0.93 2.32 -8.22
C LEU A 32 2.00 3.41 -8.35
N ILE A 33 2.77 3.66 -7.29
CA ILE A 33 3.92 4.57 -7.32
C ILE A 33 4.99 4.04 -8.30
N ALA A 34 5.32 2.75 -8.24
CA ALA A 34 6.29 2.13 -9.15
C ALA A 34 5.85 2.21 -10.62
N ARG A 35 4.55 2.25 -10.89
CA ARG A 35 3.98 2.49 -12.22
C ARG A 35 4.01 3.96 -12.66
N GLY A 36 4.50 4.88 -11.82
CA GLY A 36 4.59 6.31 -12.11
C GLY A 36 3.25 7.03 -12.07
N TYR A 37 2.31 6.58 -11.23
CA TYR A 37 1.02 7.27 -11.07
C TYR A 37 1.23 8.65 -10.43
N ASP A 38 0.54 9.65 -10.95
CA ASP A 38 0.54 10.99 -10.36
C ASP A 38 -0.29 11.07 -9.07
N ALA A 39 -0.12 12.17 -8.33
CA ALA A 39 -0.80 12.42 -7.06
C ALA A 39 -2.33 12.36 -7.14
N SER A 40 -2.94 12.87 -8.22
CA SER A 40 -4.39 12.85 -8.36
C SER A 40 -4.92 11.44 -8.56
N ARG A 41 -4.21 10.63 -9.36
CA ARG A 41 -4.56 9.23 -9.58
C ARG A 41 -4.31 8.39 -8.34
N LEU A 42 -3.19 8.59 -7.64
CA LEU A 42 -2.88 7.84 -6.43
C LEU A 42 -3.87 8.13 -5.31
N ARG A 43 -4.30 9.40 -5.14
CA ARG A 43 -5.36 9.75 -4.19
C ARG A 43 -6.64 8.96 -4.44
N ARG A 44 -7.11 8.88 -5.69
CA ARG A 44 -8.35 8.14 -6.02
C ARG A 44 -8.22 6.64 -5.73
N GLU A 45 -7.06 6.06 -6.00
CA GLU A 45 -6.81 4.65 -5.68
C GLU A 45 -6.73 4.44 -4.15
N ALA A 46 -6.14 5.37 -3.41
CA ALA A 46 -6.14 5.34 -1.95
C ALA A 46 -7.57 5.41 -1.40
N GLU A 47 -8.41 6.32 -1.90
CA GLU A 47 -9.84 6.40 -1.55
C GLU A 47 -10.58 5.09 -1.85
N ALA A 48 -10.28 4.42 -2.98
CA ALA A 48 -10.87 3.14 -3.32
C ALA A 48 -10.42 2.01 -2.37
N VAL A 49 -9.15 2.00 -1.97
CA VAL A 49 -8.61 1.05 -0.95
C VAL A 49 -9.31 1.28 0.39
N ILE A 50 -9.41 2.53 0.84
CA ILE A 50 -10.08 2.92 2.08
C ILE A 50 -11.55 2.48 2.06
N ALA A 51 -12.27 2.74 0.96
CA ALA A 51 -13.65 2.30 0.80
C ALA A 51 -13.78 0.78 0.89
N SER A 52 -12.86 0.03 0.26
CA SER A 52 -12.83 -1.43 0.37
C SER A 52 -12.61 -1.91 1.80
N LEU A 53 -11.69 -1.28 2.55
CA LEU A 53 -11.41 -1.65 3.94
C LEU A 53 -12.63 -1.36 4.82
N SER A 54 -13.26 -0.20 4.66
CA SER A 54 -14.44 0.19 5.44
C SER A 54 -15.65 -0.72 5.28
N GLY A 55 -15.72 -1.49 4.18
CA GLY A 55 -16.75 -2.50 3.98
C GLY A 55 -16.48 -3.84 4.67
N THR A 56 -15.30 -4.01 5.29
CA THR A 56 -14.81 -5.32 5.78
C THR A 56 -14.48 -5.36 7.27
N MET A 57 -14.35 -4.20 7.93
CA MET A 57 -13.98 -4.08 9.35
C MET A 57 -14.81 -3.00 10.02
N ASP A 58 -14.86 -3.00 11.37
CA ASP A 58 -15.55 -1.97 12.13
C ASP A 58 -14.77 -0.64 12.17
N SER A 59 -15.40 0.42 12.66
CA SER A 59 -14.79 1.77 12.66
C SER A 59 -13.51 1.88 13.49
N ASN A 60 -13.38 1.13 14.58
CA ASN A 60 -12.19 1.19 15.43
C ASN A 60 -11.03 0.45 14.75
N GLU A 61 -11.27 -0.77 14.27
CA GLU A 61 -10.27 -1.54 13.52
C GLU A 61 -9.85 -0.80 12.24
N LEU A 62 -10.82 -0.18 11.54
CA LEU A 62 -10.53 0.65 10.37
C LEU A 62 -9.63 1.81 10.73
N ARG A 63 -9.94 2.55 11.80
CA ARG A 63 -9.14 3.69 12.23
C ARG A 63 -7.70 3.28 12.52
N ASP A 64 -7.50 2.20 13.27
CA ASP A 64 -6.16 1.68 13.58
C ASP A 64 -5.40 1.31 12.30
N VAL A 65 -6.04 0.62 11.36
CA VAL A 65 -5.45 0.26 10.06
C VAL A 65 -5.09 1.51 9.24
N LEU A 66 -5.96 2.52 9.21
CA LEU A 66 -5.73 3.75 8.46
C LEU A 66 -4.59 4.58 9.05
N ASP A 67 -4.53 4.68 10.38
CA ASP A 67 -3.46 5.39 11.09
C ASP A 67 -2.12 4.70 10.90
N GLU A 68 -2.04 3.37 11.03
CA GLU A 68 -0.81 2.62 10.78
C GLU A 68 -0.33 2.77 9.32
N VAL A 69 -1.24 2.68 8.34
CA VAL A 69 -0.88 2.88 6.93
C VAL A 69 -0.40 4.32 6.68
N ARG A 70 -1.03 5.31 7.30
CA ARG A 70 -0.61 6.72 7.23
C ARG A 70 0.81 6.89 7.78
N GLU A 71 1.11 6.34 8.95
CA GLU A 71 2.44 6.43 9.58
C GLU A 71 3.53 5.81 8.70
N GLN A 72 3.25 4.64 8.12
CA GLN A 72 4.20 4.00 7.19
C GLN A 72 4.41 4.82 5.90
N LEU A 73 3.35 5.45 5.39
CA LEU A 73 3.47 6.36 4.25
C LEU A 73 4.24 7.63 4.60
N GLU A 74 4.07 8.16 5.81
CA GLU A 74 4.80 9.33 6.31
C GLU A 74 6.31 9.06 6.39
N ALA A 75 6.71 7.93 7.00
CA ALA A 75 8.10 7.49 7.01
C ALA A 75 8.67 7.29 5.59
N GLY A 76 7.86 6.76 4.67
CA GLY A 76 8.24 6.61 3.27
C GLY A 76 8.41 7.95 2.53
N VAL A 77 7.59 8.96 2.84
CA VAL A 77 7.71 10.32 2.28
C VAL A 77 9.00 10.96 2.77
N GLU A 78 9.29 10.90 4.08
CA GLU A 78 10.52 11.44 4.65
C GLU A 78 11.77 10.82 4.01
N ALA A 79 11.79 9.49 3.87
CA ALA A 79 12.89 8.77 3.21
C ALA A 79 13.04 9.13 1.73
N ALA A 80 11.92 9.39 1.03
CA ALA A 80 11.95 9.82 -0.36
C ALA A 80 12.43 11.28 -0.51
N GLU A 81 12.08 12.16 0.43
CA GLU A 81 12.55 13.55 0.49
C GLU A 81 14.05 13.62 0.82
N GLU A 82 14.53 12.79 1.73
CA GLU A 82 15.96 12.66 2.03
C GLU A 82 16.74 12.24 0.78
N GLN A 83 16.29 11.18 0.08
CA GLN A 83 16.87 10.76 -1.19
C GLN A 83 16.79 11.86 -2.27
N ALA A 84 15.72 12.67 -2.27
CA ALA A 84 15.59 13.80 -3.19
C ALA A 84 16.68 14.84 -2.98
N SER A 85 17.10 15.05 -1.73
CA SER A 85 18.14 16.02 -1.38
C SER A 85 19.54 15.63 -1.86
N GLU A 86 19.75 14.33 -2.12
CA GLU A 86 21.00 13.79 -2.65
C GLU A 86 21.10 13.85 -4.18
N ILE A 87 19.99 14.15 -4.87
CA ILE A 87 19.96 14.23 -6.34
C ILE A 87 20.64 15.52 -6.81
N ASP A 88 21.54 15.37 -7.78
CA ASP A 88 22.14 16.49 -8.49
C ASP A 88 21.05 17.37 -9.12
N SER A 89 21.04 18.65 -8.76
CA SER A 89 20.06 19.63 -9.24
C SER A 89 20.06 19.80 -10.76
N ASP A 90 21.15 19.43 -11.44
CA ASP A 90 21.24 19.49 -12.90
C ASP A 90 20.57 18.27 -13.58
N ASP A 91 20.30 17.18 -12.85
CA ASP A 91 19.52 16.05 -13.35
C ASP A 91 18.01 16.28 -13.23
N LYS A 92 17.52 17.08 -14.18
CA LYS A 92 16.09 17.43 -14.30
C LYS A 92 15.15 16.23 -14.42
N VAL A 93 15.63 15.07 -14.88
CA VAL A 93 14.80 13.87 -15.03
C VAL A 93 14.61 13.22 -13.66
N SER A 94 15.72 13.01 -12.94
CA SER A 94 15.70 12.42 -11.61
C SER A 94 14.95 13.30 -10.61
N THR A 95 15.19 14.62 -10.62
CA THR A 95 14.44 15.56 -9.76
C THR A 95 12.94 15.49 -10.01
N ARG A 96 12.52 15.47 -11.28
CA ARG A 96 11.08 15.40 -11.63
C ARG A 96 10.46 14.07 -11.21
N ASN A 97 11.17 12.97 -11.36
CA ASN A 97 10.68 11.65 -10.98
C ASN A 97 10.49 11.55 -9.46
N VAL A 98 11.46 12.04 -8.68
CA VAL A 98 11.34 12.04 -7.22
C VAL A 98 10.27 13.01 -6.73
N GLN A 99 10.16 14.21 -7.29
CA GLN A 99 9.05 15.12 -6.97
C GLN A 99 7.67 14.50 -7.24
N ARG A 100 7.54 13.76 -8.34
CA ARG A 100 6.31 13.02 -8.64
C ARG A 100 6.05 11.92 -7.62
N MET A 101 7.06 11.15 -7.26
CA MET A 101 6.97 10.08 -6.26
C MET A 101 6.56 10.62 -4.90
N VAL A 102 7.26 11.66 -4.40
CA VAL A 102 6.95 12.35 -3.14
C VAL A 102 5.52 12.86 -3.18
N GLY A 103 5.16 13.65 -4.20
CA GLY A 103 3.79 14.18 -4.31
C GLY A 103 2.71 13.11 -4.38
N ALA A 104 3.00 11.96 -5.00
CA ALA A 104 2.08 10.83 -5.00
C ALA A 104 1.95 10.23 -3.60
N MET A 105 3.05 9.88 -2.94
CA MET A 105 3.06 9.34 -1.57
C MET A 105 2.36 10.26 -0.57
N THR A 106 2.63 11.57 -0.62
CA THR A 106 1.93 12.58 0.18
C THR A 106 0.43 12.55 -0.04
N ALA A 107 -0.02 12.48 -1.31
CA ALA A 107 -1.44 12.45 -1.62
C ALA A 107 -2.15 11.19 -1.08
N ALA A 108 -1.46 10.03 -1.08
CA ALA A 108 -1.97 8.83 -0.42
C ALA A 108 -2.03 9.02 1.11
N ARG A 109 -0.93 9.44 1.76
CA ARG A 109 -0.87 9.70 3.20
C ARG A 109 -2.01 10.61 3.66
N ASP A 110 -2.24 11.71 2.94
CA ASP A 110 -3.30 12.67 3.26
C ASP A 110 -4.72 12.12 3.04
N ALA A 111 -4.90 11.16 2.11
CA ALA A 111 -6.18 10.46 1.96
C ALA A 111 -6.46 9.55 3.15
N PHE A 112 -5.47 8.74 3.57
CA PHE A 112 -5.58 7.88 4.75
C PHE A 112 -5.81 8.69 6.03
N GLY A 113 -5.06 9.77 6.25
CA GLY A 113 -5.23 10.63 7.43
C GLY A 113 -6.58 11.34 7.50
N ARG A 114 -7.11 11.79 6.35
CA ARG A 114 -8.48 12.37 6.29
C ARG A 114 -9.55 11.33 6.59
N ALA A 115 -9.39 10.11 6.08
CA ALA A 115 -10.33 9.03 6.36
C ALA A 115 -10.32 8.64 7.85
N ALA A 116 -9.15 8.50 8.46
CA ALA A 116 -9.03 8.20 9.89
C ALA A 116 -9.65 9.30 10.77
N SER A 117 -9.47 10.57 10.38
CA SER A 117 -10.05 11.72 11.10
C SER A 117 -11.58 11.84 10.96
N ALA A 118 -12.17 11.13 9.99
CA ALA A 118 -13.61 11.15 9.71
C ALA A 118 -14.38 10.00 10.38
N LEU A 119 -13.68 9.10 11.09
CA LEU A 119 -14.24 7.99 11.88
C LEU A 119 -14.40 8.37 13.35
#